data_AF-A0A662FRS6-F1
#
_entry.id   AF-A0A662FRS6-F1
#
_cell.length_a   1.000
_cell.length_b   1.000
_cell.length_c   1.000
_cell.angle_alpha   90.00
_cell.angle_beta   90.00
_cell.angle_gamma   90.00
#
_symmetry.space_group_name_H-M   'P 1'
#
loop_
_entity.id
_entity.type
_entity.pdbx_description
1 polymer ?
#
loop_
_entity_poly.entity_id
_entity_poly.type
_entity_poly.pdbx_seq_one_letter_code
_entity_poly.pdbx_strand_id
1 'polypeptide(L)'
;MSNVKWSRDRVFPVFSRPDSLVVVDLRSMDFLRNYRHLLLITLQGLVNREKPKIYVILTDRDMVWLNAIRNTGIEIHRAGLEEVIEAFAGYISGCIVYDPYVPDTVNVASTMSGIYNAVVVHPRDLAWTEEHGLRVVNDLRGKFGSKIEAYEWAYAELWPRCSHRLLVPMKPVHTAPLRPMQIAVRDYVVALRLFAHYLDPRDPKERQLFCKLLEEMPRNSAVLGWHEGTEHITVRLTSEHGKFVVVVTGNPYLVSNLTVWSGIEAKVKFKLPPVDFSKLGLDRVYVTFYMNDGDNVQWDIMMRDFWEDPYRGKVPVAWTISPFLVDLAPLV
;
A
#
# COMPACT_ATOMS: atom_id res chain seq x y z
N MET A 1 -10.96 11.49 14.81
CA MET A 1 -11.85 10.35 14.46
C MET A 1 -11.65 10.06 12.98
N SER A 2 -11.62 8.80 12.54
CA SER A 2 -11.41 8.46 11.12
C SER A 2 -12.62 8.86 10.28
N ASN A 3 -12.39 9.53 9.14
CA ASN A 3 -13.43 9.90 8.17
C ASN A 3 -13.46 8.95 6.96
N VAL A 4 -12.79 7.80 7.07
CA VAL A 4 -12.78 6.77 6.03
C VAL A 4 -14.13 6.06 5.99
N LYS A 5 -14.78 6.04 4.82
CA LYS A 5 -16.09 5.43 4.63
C LYS A 5 -15.97 4.02 4.04
N TRP A 6 -16.53 3.06 4.74
CA TRP A 6 -16.59 1.65 4.34
C TRP A 6 -18.00 1.29 3.86
N SER A 7 -18.25 1.43 2.57
CA SER A 7 -19.53 0.98 2.01
C SER A 7 -19.60 -0.56 1.94
N ARG A 8 -20.82 -1.10 1.99
CA ARG A 8 -21.04 -2.56 1.92
C ARG A 8 -20.88 -3.12 0.49
N ASP A 9 -21.05 -2.28 -0.52
CA ASP A 9 -20.99 -2.61 -1.96
C ASP A 9 -19.59 -2.42 -2.57
N ARG A 10 -18.61 -1.92 -1.80
CA ARG A 10 -17.23 -1.71 -2.26
C ARG A 10 -16.26 -2.63 -1.58
N VAL A 11 -15.20 -3.01 -2.28
CA VAL A 11 -14.07 -3.76 -1.71
C VAL A 11 -13.17 -2.82 -0.92
N PHE A 12 -12.88 -1.65 -1.49
CA PHE A 12 -12.00 -0.64 -0.90
C PHE A 12 -12.83 0.51 -0.29
N PRO A 13 -12.30 1.18 0.74
CA PRO A 13 -12.94 2.34 1.33
C PRO A 13 -12.75 3.59 0.48
N VAL A 14 -13.55 4.61 0.80
CA VAL A 14 -13.41 5.94 0.22
C VAL A 14 -12.85 6.90 1.26
N PHE A 15 -11.78 7.60 0.90
CA PHE A 15 -11.20 8.67 1.72
C PHE A 15 -11.87 10.01 1.41
N SER A 16 -11.73 10.97 2.31
CA SER A 16 -12.21 12.33 2.02
C SER A 16 -11.34 12.98 0.94
N ARG A 17 -11.94 13.81 0.08
CA ARG A 17 -11.17 14.63 -0.86
C ARG A 17 -10.25 15.59 -0.10
N PRO A 18 -8.95 15.68 -0.45
CA PRO A 18 -8.06 16.69 0.13
C PRO A 18 -8.45 18.10 -0.32
N ASP A 19 -8.28 19.09 0.56
CA ASP A 19 -8.38 20.51 0.17
C ASP A 19 -7.04 21.02 -0.36
N SER A 20 -5.96 20.66 0.34
CA SER A 20 -4.57 20.93 -0.02
C SER A 20 -3.68 19.75 0.40
N LEU A 21 -2.50 19.67 -0.21
CA LEU A 21 -1.49 18.66 0.09
C LEU A 21 -0.14 19.30 0.39
N VAL A 22 0.47 18.86 1.48
CA VAL A 22 1.89 19.08 1.78
C VAL A 22 2.68 17.90 1.21
N VAL A 23 3.60 18.21 0.31
CA VAL A 23 4.38 17.26 -0.48
C VAL A 23 5.80 17.19 0.06
N VAL A 24 6.22 15.98 0.43
CA VAL A 24 7.60 15.67 0.80
C VAL A 24 8.24 14.85 -0.31
N ASP A 25 9.42 15.26 -0.77
CA ASP A 25 10.17 14.58 -1.82
C ASP A 25 11.31 13.75 -1.22
N LEU A 26 11.19 12.43 -1.30
CA LEU A 26 12.16 11.48 -0.72
C LEU A 26 13.01 10.79 -1.79
N ARG A 27 12.93 11.18 -3.07
CA ARG A 27 13.65 10.50 -4.16
C ARG A 27 15.17 10.48 -3.98
N SER A 28 15.73 11.47 -3.27
CA SER A 28 17.16 11.54 -2.96
C SER A 28 17.57 10.81 -1.69
N MET A 29 16.64 10.17 -0.97
CA MET A 29 16.92 9.47 0.28
C MET A 29 17.52 8.08 0.02
N ASP A 30 18.59 7.73 0.74
CA ASP A 30 19.08 6.36 0.81
C ASP A 30 18.19 5.54 1.76
N PHE A 31 17.14 4.90 1.22
CA PHE A 31 16.17 4.12 1.99
C PHE A 31 16.75 2.88 2.70
N LEU A 32 18.00 2.50 2.41
CA LEU A 32 18.69 1.41 3.10
C LEU A 32 19.48 1.88 4.33
N ARG A 33 19.70 3.19 4.45
CA ARG A 33 20.51 3.78 5.52
C ARG A 33 19.76 4.83 6.35
N ASN A 34 18.77 5.48 5.76
CA ASN A 34 17.92 6.46 6.42
C ASN A 34 16.50 5.89 6.60
N TYR A 35 16.11 5.68 7.86
CA TYR A 35 14.84 5.06 8.22
C TYR A 35 13.75 6.06 8.63
N ARG A 36 14.03 7.38 8.59
CA ARG A 36 13.03 8.42 8.94
C ARG A 36 11.83 8.43 8.00
N HIS A 37 11.96 7.86 6.79
CA HIS A 37 10.83 7.62 5.89
C HIS A 37 9.73 6.78 6.56
N LEU A 38 10.05 5.84 7.46
CA LEU A 38 9.04 5.05 8.18
C LEU A 38 8.18 5.91 9.09
N LEU A 39 8.81 6.84 9.81
CA LEU A 39 8.11 7.79 10.66
C LEU A 39 7.16 8.64 9.81
N LEU A 40 7.66 9.22 8.73
CA LEU A 40 6.86 10.07 7.83
C LEU A 40 5.70 9.31 7.18
N ILE A 41 5.90 8.08 6.69
CA ILE A 41 4.86 7.32 5.98
C ILE A 41 3.81 6.78 6.96
N THR A 42 4.21 6.39 8.17
CA THR A 42 3.23 6.04 9.19
C THR A 42 2.44 7.28 9.64
N LEU A 43 3.10 8.42 9.82
CA LEU A 43 2.44 9.71 10.06
C LEU A 43 1.46 10.08 8.94
N GLN A 44 1.84 9.89 7.67
CA GLN A 44 0.96 10.09 6.51
C GLN A 44 -0.34 9.30 6.68
N GLY A 45 -0.27 8.02 7.06
CA GLY A 45 -1.46 7.21 7.33
C GLY A 45 -2.31 7.74 8.50
N LEU A 46 -1.65 8.19 9.58
CA LEU A 46 -2.32 8.74 10.78
C LEU A 46 -3.11 10.02 10.47
N VAL A 47 -2.53 10.91 9.67
CA VAL A 47 -3.12 12.18 9.25
C VAL A 47 -4.20 11.94 8.18
N ASN A 48 -3.87 11.18 7.14
CA ASN A 48 -4.71 11.08 5.95
C ASN A 48 -6.03 10.33 6.19
N ARG A 49 -6.11 9.44 7.19
CA ARG A 49 -7.38 8.80 7.57
C ARG A 49 -8.42 9.76 8.16
N GLU A 50 -8.00 10.92 8.67
CA GLU A 50 -8.95 11.98 9.08
C GLU A 50 -9.30 12.85 7.88
N LYS A 51 -8.29 13.37 7.18
CA LYS A 51 -8.45 14.01 5.88
C LYS A 51 -7.08 13.98 5.20
N PRO A 52 -6.97 13.54 3.93
CA PRO A 52 -5.69 13.52 3.24
C PRO A 52 -5.05 14.91 3.20
N LYS A 53 -3.80 15.00 3.66
CA LYS A 53 -3.00 16.23 3.74
C LYS A 53 -1.52 16.00 3.38
N ILE A 54 -1.00 14.79 3.58
CA ILE A 54 0.40 14.47 3.30
C ILE A 54 0.49 13.63 2.02
N TYR A 55 1.37 14.04 1.11
CA TYR A 55 1.72 13.30 -0.10
C TYR A 55 3.24 13.11 -0.14
N VAL A 56 3.70 11.91 -0.43
CA VAL A 56 5.13 11.53 -0.41
C VAL A 56 5.56 11.10 -1.81
N ILE A 57 6.57 11.75 -2.35
CA ILE A 57 7.19 11.35 -3.62
C ILE A 57 8.32 10.38 -3.30
N LEU A 58 8.16 9.11 -3.67
CA LEU A 58 9.20 8.08 -3.55
C LEU A 58 9.95 7.89 -4.87
N THR A 59 9.27 8.13 -6.00
CA THR A 59 9.76 7.93 -7.37
C THR A 59 9.30 9.05 -8.30
N ASP A 60 9.91 9.15 -9.49
CA ASP A 60 9.48 10.12 -10.51
C ASP A 60 8.01 9.92 -10.95
N ARG A 61 7.49 8.69 -10.86
CA ARG A 61 6.08 8.40 -11.17
C ARG A 61 5.13 9.12 -10.22
N ASP A 62 5.48 9.20 -8.95
CA ASP A 62 4.66 9.93 -7.96
C ASP A 62 4.61 11.42 -8.31
N MET A 63 5.69 12.00 -8.85
CA MET A 63 5.71 13.39 -9.31
C MET A 63 4.86 13.58 -10.57
N VAL A 64 4.91 12.62 -11.50
CA VAL A 64 4.09 12.61 -12.72
C VAL A 64 2.60 12.57 -12.38
N TRP A 65 2.20 11.72 -11.45
CA TRP A 65 0.81 11.61 -11.02
C TRP A 65 0.38 12.80 -10.15
N LEU A 66 1.25 13.37 -9.31
CA LEU A 66 0.98 14.61 -8.57
C LEU A 66 0.58 15.77 -9.51
N ASN A 67 1.14 15.82 -10.72
CA ASN A 67 0.71 16.81 -11.72
C ASN A 67 -0.73 16.60 -12.21
N ALA A 68 -1.23 15.36 -12.25
CA ALA A 68 -2.65 15.10 -12.54
C ALA A 68 -3.55 15.63 -11.41
N ILE A 69 -3.13 15.51 -10.14
CA ILE A 69 -3.85 16.08 -8.98
C ILE A 69 -3.97 17.60 -9.09
N ARG A 70 -2.89 18.30 -9.49
CA ARG A 70 -2.87 19.77 -9.65
C ARG A 70 -3.98 20.27 -10.58
N ASN A 71 -4.28 19.50 -11.63
CA ASN A 71 -5.33 19.86 -12.60
C ASN A 71 -6.76 19.72 -12.03
N THR A 72 -6.92 19.17 -10.83
CA THR A 72 -8.22 19.06 -10.15
C THR A 72 -8.50 20.21 -9.17
N GLY A 73 -7.60 21.19 -9.07
CA GLY A 73 -7.77 22.37 -8.20
C GLY A 73 -7.35 22.16 -6.75
N ILE A 74 -6.67 21.06 -6.41
CA ILE A 74 -6.09 20.83 -5.08
C ILE A 74 -4.78 21.62 -4.96
N GLU A 75 -4.65 22.44 -3.91
CA GLU A 75 -3.44 23.23 -3.66
C GLU A 75 -2.28 22.34 -3.21
N ILE A 76 -1.07 22.63 -3.69
CA ILE A 76 0.13 21.83 -3.41
C ILE A 76 1.22 22.71 -2.80
N HIS A 77 1.66 22.35 -1.60
CA HIS A 77 2.77 22.98 -0.88
C HIS A 77 3.92 21.99 -0.74
N ARG A 78 5.17 22.42 -0.89
CA ARG A 78 6.34 21.57 -0.64
C ARG A 78 6.89 21.88 0.76
N ALA A 79 7.35 20.85 1.45
CA ALA A 79 7.99 20.97 2.75
C ALA A 79 9.06 19.89 2.92
N GLY A 80 10.00 20.13 3.85
CA GLY A 80 10.98 19.15 4.28
C GLY A 80 10.34 18.01 5.09
N LEU A 81 11.05 16.89 5.23
CA LEU A 81 10.57 15.75 6.02
C LEU A 81 10.33 16.16 7.48
N GLU A 82 11.30 16.85 8.08
CA GLU A 82 11.26 17.28 9.48
C GLU A 82 10.15 18.32 9.73
N GLU A 83 10.00 19.29 8.82
CA GLU A 83 8.92 20.29 8.87
C GLU A 83 7.53 19.64 8.90
N VAL A 84 7.32 18.60 8.09
CA VAL A 84 6.05 17.85 8.07
C VAL A 84 5.84 17.06 9.36
N ILE A 85 6.90 16.45 9.91
CA ILE A 85 6.76 15.72 11.17
C ILE A 85 6.35 16.68 12.30
N GLU A 86 6.98 17.84 12.39
CA GLU A 86 6.66 18.86 13.39
C GLU A 86 5.24 19.42 13.20
N ALA A 87 4.88 19.78 11.95
CA ALA A 87 3.57 20.36 11.64
C ALA A 87 2.39 19.43 11.97
N PHE A 88 2.61 18.10 11.92
CA PHE A 88 1.59 17.10 12.20
C PHE A 88 1.83 16.30 13.49
N ALA A 89 2.73 16.77 14.37
CA ALA A 89 3.06 16.08 15.62
C ALA A 89 1.83 15.82 16.52
N GLY A 90 0.81 16.69 16.45
CA GLY A 90 -0.45 16.52 17.19
C GLY A 90 -1.26 15.27 16.84
N TYR A 91 -0.95 14.59 15.73
CA TYR A 91 -1.56 13.30 15.36
C TYR A 91 -0.86 12.09 16.01
N ILE A 92 0.28 12.31 16.67
CA ILE A 92 1.19 11.27 17.17
C ILE A 92 1.02 11.11 18.69
N SER A 93 0.70 9.90 19.14
CA SER A 93 0.57 9.55 20.58
C SER A 93 1.88 8.99 21.20
N GLY A 94 2.89 8.76 20.36
CA GLY A 94 4.23 8.26 20.69
C GLY A 94 4.87 7.53 19.51
N CYS A 95 5.95 6.80 19.76
CA CYS A 95 6.64 5.99 18.77
C CYS A 95 6.69 4.50 19.16
N ILE A 96 6.73 3.64 18.15
CA ILE A 96 6.87 2.19 18.26
C ILE A 96 8.22 1.81 17.65
N VAL A 97 9.07 1.18 18.45
CA VAL A 97 10.40 0.73 18.03
C VAL A 97 10.27 -0.71 17.54
N TYR A 98 10.62 -0.97 16.28
CA TYR A 98 10.69 -2.33 15.77
C TYR A 98 12.07 -2.95 16.03
N ASP A 99 12.19 -4.27 15.88
CA ASP A 99 13.45 -5.01 16.02
C ASP A 99 14.07 -5.33 14.65
N PRO A 100 15.20 -4.69 14.26
CA PRO A 100 15.89 -5.03 13.02
C PRO A 100 16.46 -6.46 12.98
N TYR A 101 16.64 -7.12 14.14
CA TYR A 101 17.11 -8.52 14.21
C TYR A 101 15.98 -9.53 13.93
N VAL A 102 14.72 -9.10 14.06
CA VAL A 102 13.53 -9.82 13.57
C VAL A 102 12.78 -8.89 12.62
N PRO A 103 13.22 -8.77 11.35
CA PRO A 103 12.76 -7.71 10.44
C PRO A 103 11.25 -7.59 10.28
N ASP A 104 10.52 -8.70 10.37
CA ASP A 104 9.06 -8.78 10.32
C ASP A 104 8.35 -7.95 11.42
N THR A 105 9.03 -7.63 12.52
CA THR A 105 8.49 -6.74 13.56
C THR A 105 8.18 -5.34 13.03
N VAL A 106 8.74 -4.91 11.89
CA VAL A 106 8.34 -3.64 11.25
C VAL A 106 6.88 -3.66 10.78
N ASN A 107 6.37 -4.83 10.37
CA ASN A 107 4.98 -5.01 9.98
C ASN A 107 4.06 -5.07 11.20
N VAL A 108 4.51 -5.74 12.26
CA VAL A 108 3.84 -5.72 13.57
C VAL A 108 3.73 -4.27 14.08
N ALA A 109 4.83 -3.51 14.04
CA ALA A 109 4.86 -2.10 14.41
C ALA A 109 3.96 -1.23 13.51
N SER A 110 3.87 -1.51 12.21
CA SER A 110 2.97 -0.79 11.29
C SER A 110 1.49 -1.06 11.59
N THR A 111 1.16 -2.30 11.97
CA THR A 111 -0.19 -2.67 12.45
C THR A 111 -0.52 -1.93 13.75
N MET A 112 0.43 -1.95 14.71
CA MET A 112 0.32 -1.23 15.97
C MET A 112 0.17 0.29 15.78
N SER A 113 0.86 0.87 14.80
CA SER A 113 0.81 2.30 14.47
C SER A 113 -0.62 2.76 14.20
N GLY A 114 -1.38 2.02 13.38
CA GLY A 114 -2.78 2.34 13.11
C GLY A 114 -3.69 2.23 14.34
N ILE A 115 -3.40 1.26 15.22
CA ILE A 115 -4.18 0.97 16.43
C ILE A 115 -3.93 2.00 17.55
N TYR A 116 -2.66 2.34 17.79
CA TYR A 116 -2.23 3.17 18.93
C TYR A 116 -1.99 4.63 18.56
N ASN A 117 -2.14 4.99 17.28
CA ASN A 117 -1.85 6.32 16.76
C ASN A 117 -0.39 6.75 17.02
N ALA A 118 0.54 5.82 16.82
CA ALA A 118 1.97 6.01 17.08
C ALA A 118 2.77 5.81 15.79
N VAL A 119 3.90 6.49 15.65
CA VAL A 119 4.76 6.37 14.45
C VAL A 119 5.78 5.24 14.63
N VAL A 120 6.17 4.60 13.52
CA VAL A 120 7.18 3.52 13.56
C VAL A 120 8.56 4.11 13.37
N VAL A 121 9.52 3.69 14.21
CA VAL A 121 10.88 4.23 14.21
C VAL A 121 11.94 3.13 14.25
N HIS A 122 13.05 3.36 13.55
CA HIS A 122 14.24 2.51 13.67
C HIS A 122 14.94 2.80 15.01
N PRO A 123 15.54 1.81 15.69
CA PRO A 123 16.28 2.04 16.93
C PRO A 123 17.42 3.08 16.88
N ARG A 124 17.84 3.49 15.67
CA ARG A 124 18.90 4.49 15.44
C ARG A 124 18.38 5.92 15.55
N ASP A 125 17.07 6.11 15.37
CA ASP A 125 16.42 7.42 15.41
C ASP A 125 15.89 7.74 16.82
N LEU A 126 16.18 6.92 17.84
CA LEU A 126 15.67 7.09 19.19
C LEU A 126 16.09 8.42 19.85
N ALA A 127 17.35 8.81 19.69
CA ALA A 127 17.84 10.10 20.19
C ALA A 127 17.08 11.26 19.54
N TRP A 128 16.87 11.20 18.22
CA TRP A 128 16.08 12.19 17.50
C TRP A 128 14.63 12.22 17.99
N THR A 129 13.99 11.06 18.22
CA THR A 129 12.62 11.03 18.74
C THR A 129 12.50 11.63 20.14
N GLU A 130 13.50 11.43 21.00
CA GLU A 130 13.54 12.00 22.35
C GLU A 130 13.71 13.52 22.31
N GLU A 131 14.61 14.03 21.46
CA GLU A 131 14.81 15.47 21.22
C GLU A 131 13.52 16.16 20.74
N HIS A 132 12.66 15.45 20.01
CA HIS A 132 11.39 15.95 19.48
C HIS A 132 10.18 15.57 20.35
N GLY A 133 10.39 15.11 21.60
CA GLY A 133 9.34 14.84 22.58
C GLY A 133 8.47 13.60 22.30
N LEU A 134 8.89 12.72 21.40
CA LEU A 134 8.18 11.48 21.06
C LEU A 134 8.58 10.36 22.04
N ARG A 135 7.68 10.07 22.98
CA ARG A 135 7.84 8.94 23.91
C ARG A 135 7.71 7.59 23.21
N VAL A 136 8.51 6.62 23.62
CA VAL A 136 8.34 5.21 23.21
C VAL A 136 7.11 4.63 23.92
N VAL A 137 6.07 4.26 23.16
CA VAL A 137 4.87 3.60 23.70
C VAL A 137 4.95 2.09 23.66
N ASN A 138 5.68 1.55 22.68
CA ASN A 138 5.97 0.13 22.58
C ASN A 138 7.37 -0.09 22.00
N ASP A 139 8.12 -0.98 22.61
CA ASP A 139 9.41 -1.45 22.11
C ASP A 139 9.28 -2.93 21.77
N LEU A 140 9.59 -3.32 20.54
CA LEU A 140 9.55 -4.71 20.06
C LEU A 140 10.93 -5.38 20.06
N ARG A 141 12.00 -4.65 20.38
CA ARG A 141 13.36 -5.19 20.43
C ARG A 141 13.47 -6.32 21.44
N GLY A 142 14.05 -7.44 21.03
CA GLY A 142 14.27 -8.61 21.87
C GLY A 142 13.00 -9.31 22.35
N LYS A 143 11.81 -8.94 21.85
CA LYS A 143 10.54 -9.56 22.27
C LYS A 143 10.26 -10.91 21.65
N PHE A 144 10.83 -11.17 20.48
CA PHE A 144 10.55 -12.37 19.69
C PHE A 144 11.87 -12.98 19.25
N GLY A 145 11.96 -14.31 19.28
CA GLY A 145 13.08 -15.07 18.73
C GLY A 145 12.94 -15.35 17.23
N SER A 146 11.74 -15.20 16.66
CA SER A 146 11.49 -15.51 15.25
C SER A 146 10.35 -14.70 14.64
N LYS A 147 10.29 -14.70 13.30
CA LYS A 147 9.20 -14.13 12.51
C LYS A 147 7.84 -14.72 12.87
N ILE A 148 7.72 -16.05 12.93
CA ILE A 148 6.44 -16.71 13.20
C ILE A 148 5.93 -16.36 14.60
N GLU A 149 6.81 -16.32 15.60
CA GLU A 149 6.46 -15.92 16.97
C GLU A 149 5.92 -14.49 17.02
N ALA A 150 6.56 -13.56 16.30
CA ALA A 150 6.09 -12.17 16.19
C ALA A 150 4.68 -12.08 15.57
N TYR A 151 4.39 -12.87 14.52
CA TYR A 151 3.08 -12.86 13.87
C TYR A 151 2.01 -13.62 14.66
N GLU A 152 2.34 -14.70 15.35
CA GLU A 152 1.41 -15.40 16.26
C GLU A 152 0.98 -14.49 17.42
N TRP A 153 1.94 -13.76 18.01
CA TRP A 153 1.65 -12.73 19.01
C TRP A 153 0.79 -11.61 18.43
N ALA A 154 1.15 -11.10 17.25
CA ALA A 154 0.38 -10.04 16.59
C ALA A 154 -1.06 -10.50 16.28
N TYR A 155 -1.24 -11.74 15.85
CA TYR A 155 -2.57 -12.32 15.64
C TYR A 155 -3.36 -12.38 16.95
N ALA A 156 -2.77 -12.83 18.06
CA ALA A 156 -3.48 -12.86 19.34
C ALA A 156 -3.85 -11.46 19.87
N GLU A 157 -2.92 -10.50 19.81
CA GLU A 157 -3.06 -9.20 20.50
C GLU A 157 -3.62 -8.07 19.63
N LEU A 158 -3.36 -8.11 18.31
CA LEU A 158 -3.63 -6.99 17.41
C LEU A 158 -4.76 -7.29 16.42
N TRP A 159 -4.86 -8.51 15.89
CA TRP A 159 -5.87 -8.88 14.90
C TRP A 159 -7.31 -8.58 15.35
N PRO A 160 -7.73 -8.80 16.62
CA PRO A 160 -9.08 -8.44 17.08
C PRO A 160 -9.41 -6.94 16.99
N ARG A 161 -8.38 -6.08 16.87
CA ARG A 161 -8.49 -4.62 16.79
C ARG A 161 -8.23 -4.08 15.38
N CYS A 162 -7.90 -4.97 14.44
CA CYS A 162 -7.67 -4.63 13.04
C CYS A 162 -9.00 -4.60 12.26
N SER A 163 -8.98 -3.93 11.12
CA SER A 163 -10.01 -4.17 10.10
C SER A 163 -9.74 -5.52 9.43
N HIS A 164 -10.77 -6.34 9.28
CA HIS A 164 -10.68 -7.65 8.62
C HIS A 164 -11.03 -7.61 7.14
N ARG A 165 -11.26 -6.42 6.57
CA ARG A 165 -11.69 -6.28 5.16
C ARG A 165 -10.55 -6.42 4.15
N LEU A 166 -9.31 -6.21 4.57
CA LEU A 166 -8.11 -6.30 3.74
C LEU A 166 -6.98 -6.94 4.56
N LEU A 167 -6.14 -7.75 3.91
CA LEU A 167 -4.95 -8.35 4.51
C LEU A 167 -3.73 -8.02 3.66
N VAL A 168 -2.61 -7.64 4.29
CA VAL A 168 -1.50 -7.00 3.56
C VAL A 168 -0.18 -7.73 3.75
N PRO A 169 0.23 -8.56 2.78
CA PRO A 169 1.60 -9.07 2.70
C PRO A 169 2.58 -7.93 2.39
N MET A 170 3.54 -7.66 3.27
CA MET A 170 4.55 -6.62 3.11
C MET A 170 5.94 -7.17 3.40
N LYS A 171 6.81 -7.20 2.40
CA LYS A 171 8.20 -7.66 2.57
C LYS A 171 8.95 -6.78 3.59
N PRO A 172 9.54 -7.33 4.66
CA PRO A 172 10.44 -6.57 5.53
C PRO A 172 11.81 -6.37 4.85
N VAL A 173 12.76 -5.68 5.50
CA VAL A 173 14.13 -5.57 4.95
C VAL A 173 14.72 -6.97 4.82
N HIS A 174 15.21 -7.29 3.62
CA HIS A 174 15.97 -8.50 3.39
C HIS A 174 17.44 -8.15 3.53
N THR A 175 18.21 -8.90 4.33
CA THR A 175 19.61 -8.57 4.61
C THR A 175 20.60 -9.26 3.67
N ALA A 176 20.17 -10.28 2.92
CA ALA A 176 21.04 -11.04 2.01
C ALA A 176 20.30 -11.55 0.74
N PRO A 177 20.35 -10.86 -0.41
CA PRO A 177 20.97 -9.55 -0.63
C PRO A 177 20.17 -8.44 0.07
N LEU A 178 20.86 -7.33 0.40
CA LEU A 178 20.21 -6.16 0.97
C LEU A 178 19.16 -5.61 0.01
N ARG A 179 17.89 -5.71 0.39
CA ARG A 179 16.76 -5.14 -0.36
C ARG A 179 15.89 -4.30 0.56
N PRO A 180 15.36 -3.17 0.07
CA PRO A 180 14.46 -2.34 0.86
C PRO A 180 13.21 -3.12 1.24
N MET A 181 12.62 -2.77 2.38
CA MET A 181 11.29 -3.24 2.76
C MET A 181 10.21 -2.67 1.83
N GLN A 182 8.99 -3.19 1.91
CA GLN A 182 7.81 -2.52 1.39
C GLN A 182 7.64 -1.18 2.13
N ILE A 183 7.64 -0.07 1.40
CA ILE A 183 7.58 1.30 1.95
C ILE A 183 6.21 1.91 1.63
N ALA A 184 5.86 1.93 0.35
CA ALA A 184 4.81 2.78 -0.20
C ALA A 184 3.40 2.58 0.38
N VAL A 185 3.01 1.32 0.66
CA VAL A 185 1.64 0.96 1.09
C VAL A 185 1.42 1.13 2.60
N ARG A 186 2.47 1.50 3.36
CA ARG A 186 2.38 1.59 4.83
C ARG A 186 1.45 2.70 5.30
N ASP A 187 1.30 3.79 4.55
CA ASP A 187 0.33 4.85 4.86
C ASP A 187 -1.10 4.27 4.91
N TYR A 188 -1.44 3.43 3.95
CA TYR A 188 -2.73 2.79 3.81
C TYR A 188 -3.00 1.76 4.92
N VAL A 189 -1.99 0.95 5.27
CA VAL A 189 -2.03 0.01 6.39
C VAL A 189 -2.35 0.74 7.70
N VAL A 190 -1.64 1.84 7.97
CA VAL A 190 -1.82 2.63 9.20
C VAL A 190 -3.17 3.35 9.19
N ALA A 191 -3.55 3.94 8.06
CA ALA A 191 -4.80 4.67 7.90
C ALA A 191 -6.02 3.79 8.19
N LEU A 192 -6.00 2.55 7.69
CA LEU A 192 -7.11 1.61 7.75
C LEU A 192 -7.03 0.60 8.90
N ARG A 193 -5.96 0.64 9.71
CA ARG A 193 -5.68 -0.31 10.79
C ARG A 193 -5.68 -1.76 10.27
N LEU A 194 -4.95 -1.99 9.19
CA LEU A 194 -4.85 -3.31 8.57
C LEU A 194 -3.79 -4.15 9.27
N PHE A 195 -3.98 -5.46 9.22
CA PHE A 195 -2.98 -6.41 9.65
C PHE A 195 -1.94 -6.60 8.55
N ALA A 196 -0.70 -6.22 8.86
CA ALA A 196 0.44 -6.40 7.98
C ALA A 196 1.20 -7.68 8.36
N HIS A 197 1.49 -8.51 7.38
CA HIS A 197 2.25 -9.75 7.57
C HIS A 197 3.21 -10.00 6.42
N TYR A 198 4.06 -11.03 6.51
CA TYR A 198 4.81 -11.52 5.35
C TYR A 198 4.97 -13.04 5.39
N LEU A 199 3.92 -13.71 5.84
CA LEU A 199 3.85 -15.17 6.00
C LEU A 199 4.11 -15.89 4.68
N ASP A 200 5.01 -16.86 4.69
CA ASP A 200 5.36 -17.72 3.57
C ASP A 200 4.44 -18.95 3.57
N PRO A 201 3.52 -19.08 2.61
CA PRO A 201 2.58 -20.20 2.58
C PRO A 201 3.25 -21.55 2.21
N ARG A 202 4.56 -21.59 1.93
CA ARG A 202 5.33 -22.83 1.78
C ARG A 202 5.71 -23.44 3.13
N ASP A 203 5.94 -22.60 4.15
CA ASP A 203 6.19 -23.07 5.50
C ASP A 203 4.88 -23.53 6.16
N PRO A 204 4.80 -24.75 6.74
CA PRO A 204 3.56 -25.26 7.31
C PRO A 204 2.97 -24.43 8.45
N LYS A 205 3.81 -23.84 9.32
CA LYS A 205 3.34 -23.04 10.48
C LYS A 205 2.85 -21.67 10.02
N GLU A 206 3.62 -21.02 9.15
CA GLU A 206 3.24 -19.73 8.58
C GLU A 206 1.98 -19.86 7.70
N ARG A 207 1.87 -20.92 6.91
CA ARG A 207 0.66 -21.24 6.14
C ARG A 207 -0.55 -21.44 7.05
N GLN A 208 -0.39 -22.16 8.17
CA GLN A 208 -1.48 -22.37 9.11
C GLN A 208 -2.01 -21.03 9.65
N LEU A 209 -1.12 -20.12 10.05
CA LEU A 209 -1.52 -18.79 10.51
C LEU A 209 -2.15 -17.97 9.38
N PHE A 210 -1.62 -18.05 8.16
CA PHE A 210 -2.18 -17.36 7.00
C PHE A 210 -3.61 -17.84 6.70
N CYS A 211 -3.87 -19.15 6.70
CA CYS A 211 -5.23 -19.68 6.51
C CYS A 211 -6.19 -19.23 7.63
N LYS A 212 -5.75 -19.21 8.89
CA LYS A 212 -6.59 -18.69 10.00
C LYS A 212 -7.02 -17.23 9.77
N LEU A 213 -6.10 -16.38 9.32
CA LEU A 213 -6.43 -15.00 8.95
C LEU A 213 -7.49 -14.96 7.83
N LEU A 214 -7.32 -15.78 6.78
CA LEU A 214 -8.28 -15.85 5.66
C LEU A 214 -9.67 -16.37 6.07
N GLU A 215 -9.72 -17.33 7.01
CA GLU A 215 -10.96 -17.88 7.56
C GLU A 215 -11.77 -16.83 8.33
N GLU A 216 -11.10 -16.00 9.12
CA GLU A 216 -11.73 -14.96 9.94
C GLU A 216 -12.10 -13.69 9.16
N MET A 217 -11.50 -13.47 8.00
CA MET A 217 -11.89 -12.38 7.11
C MET A 217 -13.29 -12.60 6.50
N PRO A 218 -14.12 -11.54 6.32
CA PRO A 218 -15.37 -11.64 5.58
C PRO A 218 -15.18 -12.13 4.15
N ARG A 219 -16.14 -12.87 3.59
CA ARG A 219 -16.12 -13.26 2.16
C ARG A 219 -15.99 -12.02 1.27
N ASN A 220 -15.36 -12.19 0.10
CA ASN A 220 -15.09 -11.09 -0.85
C ASN A 220 -14.19 -9.97 -0.27
N SER A 221 -13.37 -10.29 0.74
CA SER A 221 -12.27 -9.42 1.17
C SER A 221 -11.05 -9.64 0.28
N ALA A 222 -10.16 -8.64 0.22
CA ALA A 222 -8.97 -8.67 -0.63
C ALA A 222 -7.68 -8.96 0.15
N VAL A 223 -6.80 -9.77 -0.44
CA VAL A 223 -5.40 -9.91 -0.02
C VAL A 223 -4.54 -9.08 -0.96
N LEU A 224 -3.72 -8.21 -0.39
CA LEU A 224 -3.10 -7.08 -1.09
C LEU A 224 -1.75 -7.39 -1.78
N GLY A 225 -1.52 -8.67 -2.11
CA GLY A 225 -0.28 -9.17 -2.71
C GLY A 225 0.04 -10.58 -2.22
N TRP A 226 1.33 -10.91 -2.14
CA TRP A 226 1.81 -12.23 -1.69
C TRP A 226 3.23 -12.17 -1.12
N HIS A 227 3.67 -13.28 -0.53
CA HIS A 227 5.07 -13.51 -0.21
C HIS A 227 5.86 -13.84 -1.49
N GLU A 228 7.04 -13.23 -1.69
CA GLU A 228 7.85 -13.38 -2.91
C GLU A 228 7.98 -14.84 -3.39
N GLY A 229 7.68 -15.07 -4.67
CA GLY A 229 7.74 -16.40 -5.30
C GLY A 229 6.57 -17.34 -4.94
N THR A 230 5.52 -16.85 -4.29
CA THR A 230 4.39 -17.70 -3.84
C THR A 230 3.02 -17.27 -4.39
N GLU A 231 3.00 -16.49 -5.48
CA GLU A 231 1.78 -15.99 -6.12
C GLU A 231 0.74 -17.11 -6.31
N HIS A 232 1.09 -18.16 -7.04
CA HIS A 232 0.19 -19.29 -7.32
C HIS A 232 -0.37 -19.95 -6.05
N ILE A 233 0.41 -20.05 -4.96
CA ILE A 233 -0.04 -20.61 -3.68
C ILE A 233 -0.99 -19.65 -2.97
N THR A 234 -0.61 -18.36 -2.93
CA THR A 234 -1.40 -17.31 -2.28
C THR A 234 -2.75 -17.13 -2.98
N VAL A 235 -2.76 -17.05 -4.32
CA VAL A 235 -3.98 -16.94 -5.12
C VAL A 235 -4.89 -18.14 -4.90
N ARG A 236 -4.34 -19.37 -4.90
CA ARG A 236 -5.12 -20.60 -4.63
C ARG A 236 -5.75 -20.55 -3.24
N LEU A 237 -4.94 -20.39 -2.18
CA LEU A 237 -5.44 -20.39 -0.79
C LEU A 237 -6.46 -19.28 -0.56
N THR A 238 -6.18 -18.07 -1.06
CA THR A 238 -7.09 -16.92 -0.96
C THR A 238 -8.43 -17.23 -1.63
N SER A 239 -8.40 -17.82 -2.83
CA SER A 239 -9.61 -18.19 -3.58
C SER A 239 -10.42 -19.30 -2.89
N GLU A 240 -9.75 -20.33 -2.36
CA GLU A 240 -10.37 -21.43 -1.61
C GLU A 240 -11.14 -20.92 -0.37
N HIS A 241 -10.68 -19.83 0.23
CA HIS A 241 -11.33 -19.17 1.38
C HIS A 241 -12.37 -18.10 0.97
N GLY A 242 -12.76 -18.04 -0.30
CA GLY A 242 -13.75 -17.10 -0.82
C GLY A 242 -13.30 -15.64 -0.80
N LYS A 243 -12.00 -15.42 -0.95
CA LYS A 243 -11.34 -14.12 -1.04
C LYS A 243 -10.69 -13.97 -2.43
N PHE A 244 -10.13 -12.81 -2.74
CA PHE A 244 -9.36 -12.61 -3.98
C PHE A 244 -8.12 -11.76 -3.72
N VAL A 245 -7.20 -11.76 -4.69
CA VAL A 245 -5.96 -10.99 -4.62
C VAL A 245 -6.13 -9.70 -5.43
N VAL A 246 -5.62 -8.59 -4.89
CA VAL A 246 -5.41 -7.32 -5.60
C VAL A 246 -3.99 -6.88 -5.35
N VAL A 247 -3.17 -6.79 -6.39
CA VAL A 247 -1.73 -6.57 -6.18
C VAL A 247 -1.46 -5.08 -5.98
N VAL A 248 -1.14 -4.70 -4.74
CA VAL A 248 -0.66 -3.35 -4.40
C VAL A 248 0.71 -3.39 -3.72
N THR A 249 1.15 -4.55 -3.24
CA THR A 249 2.49 -4.77 -2.67
C THR A 249 3.38 -5.63 -3.58
N GLY A 250 4.69 -5.58 -3.35
CA GLY A 250 5.70 -6.32 -4.11
C GLY A 250 6.87 -5.44 -4.51
N ASN A 251 6.59 -4.32 -5.17
CA ASN A 251 7.56 -3.26 -5.40
C ASN A 251 7.66 -2.38 -4.13
N PRO A 252 8.86 -2.17 -3.56
CA PRO A 252 9.06 -1.35 -2.38
C PRO A 252 8.43 0.04 -2.43
N TYR A 253 8.43 0.67 -3.60
CA TYR A 253 8.07 2.08 -3.80
C TYR A 253 6.69 2.28 -4.43
N LEU A 254 5.97 1.20 -4.76
CA LEU A 254 4.60 1.24 -5.29
C LEU A 254 3.67 0.34 -4.45
N VAL A 255 2.37 0.61 -4.36
CA VAL A 255 1.70 1.85 -4.77
C VAL A 255 1.74 2.88 -3.64
N SER A 256 2.29 4.06 -3.89
CA SER A 256 2.38 5.13 -2.88
C SER A 256 1.11 5.98 -2.85
N ASN A 257 0.87 6.68 -1.73
CA ASN A 257 -0.17 7.70 -1.59
C ASN A 257 -1.60 7.19 -1.82
N LEU A 258 -1.88 5.90 -1.62
CA LEU A 258 -3.24 5.34 -1.76
C LEU A 258 -4.25 6.10 -0.91
N THR A 259 -3.85 6.59 0.28
CA THR A 259 -4.69 7.42 1.15
C THR A 259 -5.10 8.76 0.55
N VAL A 260 -4.35 9.29 -0.43
CA VAL A 260 -4.70 10.50 -1.19
C VAL A 260 -5.53 10.13 -2.42
N TRP A 261 -5.04 9.16 -3.19
CA TRP A 261 -5.64 8.75 -4.46
C TRP A 261 -7.11 8.33 -4.32
N SER A 262 -7.40 7.52 -3.31
CA SER A 262 -8.76 7.02 -3.02
C SER A 262 -9.74 8.08 -2.50
N GLY A 263 -9.27 9.32 -2.26
CA GLY A 263 -10.11 10.47 -1.94
C GLY A 263 -10.43 11.36 -3.15
N ILE A 264 -9.81 11.12 -4.30
CA ILE A 264 -10.00 11.97 -5.48
C ILE A 264 -10.98 11.32 -6.45
N GLU A 265 -12.10 11.98 -6.68
CA GLU A 265 -13.08 11.55 -7.66
C GLU A 265 -12.64 11.89 -9.09
N ALA A 266 -12.86 10.95 -10.00
CA ALA A 266 -12.70 11.12 -11.43
C ALA A 266 -13.96 10.68 -12.18
N LYS A 267 -14.37 11.44 -13.20
CA LYS A 267 -15.45 11.01 -14.10
C LYS A 267 -14.90 9.96 -15.07
N VAL A 268 -15.07 8.71 -14.70
CA VAL A 268 -14.70 7.58 -15.55
C VAL A 268 -15.66 7.48 -16.75
N LYS A 269 -15.12 7.60 -17.97
CA LYS A 269 -15.88 7.45 -19.22
C LYS A 269 -15.29 6.33 -20.08
N PHE A 270 -15.36 5.08 -19.59
CA PHE A 270 -14.99 3.92 -20.40
C PHE A 270 -16.23 3.37 -21.10
N LYS A 271 -16.42 3.75 -22.37
CA LYS A 271 -17.34 3.01 -23.25
C LYS A 271 -16.51 2.10 -24.13
N LEU A 272 -16.78 0.79 -24.07
CA LEU A 272 -16.24 -0.12 -25.07
C LEU A 272 -16.75 0.33 -26.45
N PRO A 273 -15.88 0.40 -27.48
CA PRO A 273 -16.34 0.68 -28.83
C PRO A 273 -17.30 -0.43 -29.28
N PRO A 274 -18.31 -0.10 -30.12
CA PRO A 274 -19.21 -1.12 -30.64
C PRO A 274 -18.45 -2.16 -31.46
N VAL A 275 -18.83 -3.43 -31.32
CA VAL A 275 -18.28 -4.52 -32.11
C VAL A 275 -18.83 -4.43 -33.53
N ASP A 276 -17.94 -4.39 -34.52
CA ASP A 276 -18.29 -4.31 -35.94
C ASP A 276 -18.14 -5.68 -36.62
N PHE A 277 -19.25 -6.42 -36.68
CA PHE A 277 -19.29 -7.74 -37.30
C PHE A 277 -19.15 -7.72 -38.83
N SER A 278 -19.31 -6.55 -39.48
CA SER A 278 -19.17 -6.46 -40.95
C SER A 278 -17.73 -6.68 -41.43
N LYS A 279 -16.77 -6.58 -40.52
CA LYS A 279 -15.34 -6.85 -40.76
C LYS A 279 -14.97 -8.33 -40.67
N LEU A 280 -15.94 -9.20 -40.36
CA LEU A 280 -15.73 -10.64 -40.31
C LEU A 280 -15.83 -11.26 -41.71
N GLY A 281 -14.95 -12.22 -42.00
CA GLY A 281 -14.88 -12.92 -43.29
C GLY A 281 -14.42 -14.36 -43.09
N LEU A 282 -14.94 -15.26 -43.94
CA LEU A 282 -14.73 -16.71 -43.82
C LEU A 282 -13.29 -17.14 -44.17
N ASP A 283 -12.60 -16.38 -45.03
CA ASP A 283 -11.23 -16.67 -45.49
C ASP A 283 -10.18 -15.74 -44.85
N ARG A 284 -10.26 -15.56 -43.52
CA ARG A 284 -9.38 -14.66 -42.76
C ARG A 284 -8.78 -15.34 -41.54
N VAL A 285 -7.55 -14.96 -41.20
CA VAL A 285 -6.93 -15.25 -39.90
C VAL A 285 -7.01 -13.99 -39.04
N TYR A 286 -7.62 -14.11 -37.86
CA TYR A 286 -7.73 -13.02 -36.89
C TYR A 286 -6.65 -13.16 -35.82
N VAL A 287 -5.92 -12.07 -35.58
CA VAL A 287 -4.89 -11.99 -34.55
C VAL A 287 -5.23 -10.82 -33.63
N THR A 288 -5.09 -11.02 -32.33
CA THR A 288 -5.23 -9.96 -31.32
C THR A 288 -4.03 -10.02 -30.38
N PHE A 289 -3.66 -8.85 -29.86
CA PHE A 289 -2.64 -8.68 -28.84
C PHE A 289 -3.29 -8.07 -27.61
N TYR A 290 -2.88 -8.52 -26.43
CA TYR A 290 -3.27 -7.86 -25.20
C TYR A 290 -2.08 -7.81 -24.23
N MET A 291 -2.04 -6.76 -23.43
CA MET A 291 -1.09 -6.61 -22.32
C MET A 291 -1.66 -7.31 -21.08
N ASN A 292 -0.87 -8.17 -20.44
CA ASN A 292 -1.18 -8.83 -19.18
C ASN A 292 -0.91 -7.92 -17.96
N ASP A 293 -1.02 -8.48 -16.76
CA ASP A 293 -0.70 -7.88 -15.45
C ASP A 293 -1.60 -6.72 -15.02
N GLY A 294 -2.73 -6.48 -15.69
CA GLY A 294 -3.71 -5.47 -15.28
C GLY A 294 -4.49 -5.79 -14.01
N ASP A 295 -4.29 -6.95 -13.37
CA ASP A 295 -4.75 -7.16 -12.00
C ASP A 295 -3.87 -6.46 -10.96
N ASN A 296 -2.65 -6.09 -11.36
CA ASN A 296 -1.65 -5.44 -10.52
C ASN A 296 -1.73 -3.93 -10.62
N VAL A 297 -2.20 -3.28 -9.55
CA VAL A 297 -2.34 -1.82 -9.47
C VAL A 297 -0.99 -1.11 -9.58
N GLN A 298 0.12 -1.78 -9.20
CA GLN A 298 1.46 -1.24 -9.42
C GLN A 298 1.78 -1.16 -10.92
N TRP A 299 1.34 -2.17 -11.68
CA TRP A 299 1.50 -2.21 -13.12
C TRP A 299 0.62 -1.15 -13.79
N ASP A 300 -0.63 -0.98 -13.35
CA ASP A 300 -1.52 0.07 -13.86
C ASP A 300 -0.91 1.48 -13.76
N ILE A 301 -0.23 1.78 -12.64
CA ILE A 301 0.48 3.04 -12.43
C ILE A 301 1.69 3.19 -13.37
N MET A 302 2.34 2.08 -13.71
CA MET A 302 3.45 2.03 -14.66
C MET A 302 2.99 2.00 -16.12
N MET A 303 1.76 1.56 -16.39
CA MET A 303 1.22 1.39 -17.75
C MET A 303 1.22 2.69 -18.54
N ARG A 304 1.18 3.85 -17.86
CA ARG A 304 1.34 5.15 -18.50
C ARG A 304 2.59 5.25 -19.36
N ASP A 305 3.71 4.67 -18.91
CA ASP A 305 4.99 4.71 -19.65
C ASP A 305 4.83 4.02 -21.02
N PHE A 306 4.08 2.91 -21.08
CA PHE A 306 3.77 2.21 -22.33
C PHE A 306 2.64 2.89 -23.12
N TRP A 307 1.71 3.55 -22.42
CA TRP A 307 0.64 4.32 -23.05
C TRP A 307 1.17 5.56 -23.77
N GLU A 308 2.29 6.13 -23.33
CA GLU A 308 2.93 7.28 -23.98
C GLU A 308 3.85 6.89 -25.15
N ASP A 309 3.97 5.60 -25.50
CA ASP A 309 4.80 5.14 -26.62
C ASP A 309 4.37 5.81 -27.95
N PRO A 310 5.31 6.39 -28.73
CA PRO A 310 4.99 7.11 -29.97
C PRO A 310 4.46 6.21 -31.10
N TYR A 311 4.59 4.89 -30.99
CA TYR A 311 4.01 3.90 -31.89
C TYR A 311 2.64 3.39 -31.42
N ARG A 312 2.14 3.80 -30.24
CA ARG A 312 0.80 3.43 -29.77
C ARG A 312 -0.25 3.78 -30.82
N GLY A 313 -1.12 2.83 -31.12
CA GLY A 313 -2.18 2.97 -32.12
C GLY A 313 -1.79 2.55 -33.53
N LYS A 314 -0.51 2.25 -33.82
CA LYS A 314 -0.09 1.66 -35.11
C LYS A 314 -0.45 0.18 -35.21
N VAL A 315 -0.44 -0.53 -34.08
CA VAL A 315 -0.95 -1.90 -33.93
C VAL A 315 -2.02 -1.88 -32.84
N PRO A 316 -3.22 -2.45 -33.08
CA PRO A 316 -4.23 -2.59 -32.04
C PRO A 316 -3.74 -3.54 -30.93
N VAL A 317 -3.69 -3.04 -29.70
CA VAL A 317 -3.33 -3.81 -28.50
C VAL A 317 -4.40 -3.54 -27.45
N ALA A 318 -5.00 -4.60 -26.92
CA ALA A 318 -5.90 -4.53 -25.78
C ALA A 318 -5.10 -4.42 -24.47
N TRP A 319 -5.69 -3.79 -23.45
CA TRP A 319 -5.04 -3.57 -22.17
C TRP A 319 -5.89 -4.20 -21.08
N THR A 320 -5.27 -4.99 -20.22
CA THR A 320 -5.88 -5.36 -18.95
C THR A 320 -5.66 -4.20 -17.96
N ILE A 321 -6.62 -3.93 -17.08
CA ILE A 321 -6.56 -2.86 -16.09
C ILE A 321 -7.39 -3.24 -14.87
N SER A 322 -6.96 -2.83 -13.68
CA SER A 322 -7.63 -3.26 -12.46
C SER A 322 -8.95 -2.48 -12.32
N PRO A 323 -10.11 -3.16 -12.21
CA PRO A 323 -11.37 -2.46 -11.98
C PRO A 323 -11.37 -1.73 -10.63
N PHE A 324 -10.47 -2.09 -9.71
CA PHE A 324 -10.35 -1.47 -8.40
C PHE A 324 -9.66 -0.10 -8.41
N LEU A 325 -9.07 0.33 -9.53
CA LEU A 325 -8.58 1.71 -9.67
C LEU A 325 -9.67 2.74 -9.42
N VAL A 326 -10.93 2.43 -9.74
CA VAL A 326 -12.08 3.31 -9.49
C VAL A 326 -12.25 3.66 -8.00
N ASP A 327 -11.72 2.84 -7.11
CA ASP A 327 -11.70 3.09 -5.67
C ASP A 327 -10.30 3.49 -5.17
N LEU A 328 -9.25 2.81 -5.64
CA LEU A 328 -7.89 2.98 -5.15
C LEU A 328 -7.18 4.22 -5.70
N ALA A 329 -7.34 4.49 -7.00
CA ALA A 329 -6.68 5.58 -7.68
C ALA A 329 -7.44 6.04 -8.94
N PRO A 330 -8.56 6.77 -8.79
CA PRO A 330 -9.48 7.02 -9.91
C PRO A 330 -8.92 7.94 -11.00
N LEU A 331 -7.85 8.69 -10.71
CA LEU A 331 -7.14 9.55 -11.67
C LEU A 331 -6.07 8.82 -12.48
N VAL A 332 -5.65 7.63 -12.05
CA VAL A 332 -4.74 6.74 -12.77
C VAL A 332 -5.54 5.99 -13.81
#